data_AF-A0AAW0XKU5-F1
#
_entry.id   AF-A0AAW0XKU5-F1
#
_cell.length_a   1.000
_cell.length_b   1.000
_cell.length_c   1.000
_cell.angle_alpha   90.00
_cell.angle_beta   90.00
_cell.angle_gamma   90.00
#
_symmetry.space_group_name_H-M   'P 1'
#
loop_
_entity.id
_entity.type
_entity.pdbx_description
1 polymer ?
#
loop_
_entity_poly.entity_id
_entity_poly.type
_entity_poly.pdbx_seq_one_letter_code
_entity_poly.pdbx_strand_id
1 'polypeptide(L)'
;WKDVRVGDIMHLSCNEIIPADLVVLNSSDEYGICFIESSNLDGESNLKQRQSVKGLAVDDKFEVKKFDYMMEIGAPSTKIYHFTGSIPLQSGERVPLTKDNLLLRDCTLRNTDYIEGIVVY
;
A
#
# COMPACT_ATOMS: atom_id res chain seq x y z
N TRP A 1 -3.98 16.03 -8.05
CA TRP A 1 -3.60 14.66 -8.44
C TRP A 1 -3.81 14.39 -9.94
N LYS A 2 -3.50 15.35 -10.83
CA LYS A 2 -3.81 15.21 -12.27
C LYS A 2 -2.82 14.33 -13.04
N ASP A 3 -1.66 14.07 -12.44
CA ASP A 3 -0.54 13.38 -13.08
C ASP A 3 -0.18 12.03 -12.43
N VAL A 4 -0.95 11.58 -11.42
CA VAL A 4 -0.73 10.27 -10.76
C VAL A 4 -1.27 9.17 -11.67
N ARG A 5 -0.46 8.15 -11.94
CA ARG A 5 -0.79 7.02 -12.82
C ARG A 5 -0.56 5.68 -12.13
N VAL A 6 -1.27 4.65 -12.57
CA VAL A 6 -1.05 3.27 -12.13
C VAL A 6 0.40 2.88 -12.39
N GLY A 7 1.05 2.32 -11.37
CA GLY A 7 2.47 1.97 -11.38
C GLY A 7 3.41 3.06 -10.83
N ASP A 8 2.93 4.28 -10.60
CA ASP A 8 3.76 5.32 -9.96
C ASP A 8 4.04 4.93 -8.50
N ILE A 9 5.30 5.13 -8.08
CA ILE A 9 5.68 4.99 -6.68
C ILE A 9 5.64 6.35 -6.02
N MET A 10 4.93 6.44 -4.90
CA MET A 10 4.72 7.65 -4.13
C MET A 10 5.31 7.51 -2.73
N HIS A 11 5.99 8.58 -2.31
CA HIS A 11 6.35 8.79 -0.91
C HIS A 11 5.28 9.65 -0.26
N LEU A 12 4.65 9.16 0.80
CA LEU A 12 3.64 9.91 1.57
C LEU A 12 4.14 10.10 3.00
N SER A 13 4.07 11.34 3.48
CA SER A 13 4.43 11.70 4.84
C SER A 13 3.24 11.58 5.81
N CYS A 14 3.54 11.50 7.10
CA CYS A 14 2.53 11.51 8.16
C CYS A 14 1.53 12.66 7.98
N ASN A 15 0.24 12.37 8.18
CA ASN A 15 -0.88 13.29 8.05
C ASN A 15 -1.20 13.76 6.63
N GLU A 16 -0.57 13.21 5.59
CA GLU A 16 -0.97 13.47 4.22
C GLU A 16 -2.21 12.67 3.80
N ILE A 17 -2.99 13.26 2.90
CA ILE A 17 -4.13 12.61 2.27
C ILE A 17 -3.62 11.71 1.15
N ILE A 18 -4.10 10.48 1.13
CA ILE A 18 -3.73 9.47 0.14
C ILE A 18 -4.40 9.83 -1.21
N PRO A 19 -3.62 10.03 -2.29
CA PRO A 19 -4.12 10.61 -3.54
C PRO A 19 -4.77 9.61 -4.50
N ALA A 20 -4.47 8.32 -4.34
CA ALA A 20 -4.91 7.20 -5.18
C ALA A 20 -4.86 5.92 -4.35
N ASP A 21 -5.39 4.81 -4.85
CA ASP A 21 -5.31 3.55 -4.11
C ASP A 21 -3.88 2.99 -4.23
N LEU A 22 -3.21 2.78 -3.09
CA LEU A 22 -1.80 2.39 -3.03
C LEU A 22 -1.61 1.03 -2.37
N VAL A 23 -0.72 0.21 -2.90
CA VAL A 23 -0.14 -0.92 -2.15
C VAL A 23 1.09 -0.44 -1.41
N VAL A 24 1.16 -0.67 -0.09
CA VAL A 24 2.30 -0.27 0.76
C VAL A 24 3.49 -1.15 0.44
N LEU A 25 4.55 -0.55 -0.10
CA LEU A 25 5.81 -1.25 -0.38
C LEU A 25 6.77 -1.15 0.80
N ASN A 26 6.84 0.02 1.43
CA ASN A 26 7.71 0.30 2.58
C ASN A 26 7.02 1.21 3.60
N SER A 27 7.46 1.14 4.85
CA SER A 27 7.05 2.03 5.93
C SER A 27 8.27 2.47 6.73
N SER A 28 8.23 3.66 7.33
CA SER A 28 9.25 4.10 8.28
C SER A 28 9.26 3.30 9.59
N ASP A 29 8.17 2.57 9.86
CA ASP A 29 8.06 1.65 10.99
C ASP A 29 8.91 0.38 10.78
N GLU A 30 9.59 -0.08 11.83
CA GLU A 30 10.51 -1.22 11.77
C GLU A 30 9.83 -2.55 11.40
N TYR A 31 8.53 -2.68 11.62
CA TYR A 31 7.73 -3.87 11.29
C TYR A 31 6.91 -3.70 10.00
N GLY A 32 7.12 -2.60 9.28
CA GLY A 32 6.40 -2.27 8.06
C GLY A 32 4.95 -1.83 8.32
N ILE A 33 4.59 -1.46 9.56
CA ILE A 33 3.22 -1.13 9.94
C ILE A 33 2.93 0.34 9.61
N CYS A 34 1.70 0.62 9.20
CA CYS A 34 1.18 1.98 9.14
C CYS A 34 -0.31 2.03 9.48
N PHE A 35 -0.84 3.23 9.70
CA PHE A 35 -2.24 3.41 10.03
C PHE A 35 -2.91 4.39 9.10
N ILE A 36 -4.15 4.11 8.73
CA ILE A 36 -4.99 5.05 8.00
C ILE A 36 -6.23 5.41 8.79
N GLU A 37 -6.60 6.68 8.70
CA GLU A 37 -7.88 7.19 9.19
C GLU A 37 -8.84 7.33 8.00
N SER A 38 -10.01 6.70 8.09
CA SER A 38 -11.02 6.68 7.02
C SER A 38 -12.23 7.57 7.32
N SER A 39 -12.13 8.51 8.26
CA SER A 39 -13.18 9.46 8.62
C SER A 39 -13.85 10.13 7.41
N ASN A 40 -13.08 10.37 6.34
CA ASN A 40 -13.56 10.97 5.10
C ASN A 40 -14.33 10.01 4.17
N LEU A 41 -14.16 8.69 4.33
CA LEU A 41 -14.70 7.65 3.43
C LEU A 41 -15.92 6.94 4.02
N ASP A 42 -15.90 6.62 5.32
CA ASP A 42 -17.01 5.91 6.00
C ASP A 42 -17.48 6.56 7.30
N GLY A 43 -16.89 7.70 7.70
CA GLY A 43 -17.24 8.38 8.94
C GLY A 43 -16.70 7.70 10.21
N GLU A 44 -15.87 6.65 10.06
CA GLU A 44 -15.23 5.99 11.18
C GLU A 44 -13.93 6.73 11.55
N SER A 45 -13.82 7.19 12.80
CA SER A 45 -12.61 7.83 13.33
C SER A 45 -11.56 6.83 13.83
N ASN A 46 -11.80 5.54 13.66
CA ASN A 46 -10.87 4.50 14.11
C ASN A 46 -9.72 4.35 13.13
N LEU A 47 -8.51 4.23 13.69
CA LEU A 47 -7.32 3.92 12.91
C LEU A 47 -7.37 2.47 12.43
N LYS A 48 -7.18 2.29 11.13
CA LYS A 48 -7.09 0.97 10.49
C LYS A 48 -5.62 0.66 10.25
N GLN A 49 -5.15 -0.42 10.86
CA GLN A 49 -3.80 -0.90 10.66
C GLN A 49 -3.62 -1.46 9.25
N ARG A 50 -2.47 -1.16 8.66
CA ARG A 50 -1.99 -1.60 7.35
C ARG A 50 -0.54 -2.02 7.46
N GLN A 51 -0.07 -2.79 6.49
CA GLN A 51 1.28 -3.36 6.50
C GLN A 51 1.90 -3.40 5.10
N SER A 52 3.19 -3.11 5.04
CA SER A 52 3.98 -3.28 3.83
C SER A 52 3.98 -4.72 3.34
N VAL A 53 4.16 -4.91 2.04
CA VAL A 53 4.28 -6.24 1.45
C VAL A 53 5.52 -6.94 2.02
N LYS A 54 5.32 -8.14 2.58
CA LYS A 54 6.40 -8.99 3.10
C LYS A 54 6.80 -10.06 2.08
N GLY A 55 8.04 -10.53 2.17
CA GLY A 55 8.53 -11.63 1.32
C GLY A 55 8.98 -11.20 -0.08
N LEU A 56 9.15 -9.89 -0.33
CA LEU A 56 9.74 -9.39 -1.57
C LEU A 56 11.27 -9.41 -1.55
N ALA A 57 11.89 -9.17 -0.40
CA ALA A 57 13.33 -9.17 -0.20
C ALA A 57 13.74 -10.33 0.70
N VAL A 58 14.87 -10.97 0.37
CA VAL A 58 15.44 -12.11 1.13
C VAL A 58 16.08 -11.65 2.45
N ASP A 59 16.55 -10.39 2.51
CA ASP A 59 17.36 -9.86 3.62
C ASP A 59 16.66 -8.75 4.43
N ASP A 60 15.33 -8.66 4.39
CA ASP A 60 14.49 -7.65 5.08
C ASP A 60 14.79 -6.16 4.75
N LYS A 61 15.80 -5.88 3.92
CA LYS A 61 16.08 -4.53 3.41
C LYS A 61 15.39 -4.33 2.08
N PHE A 62 14.13 -3.93 2.15
CA PHE A 62 13.41 -3.47 0.98
C PHE A 62 13.99 -2.14 0.49
N GLU A 63 14.40 -2.08 -0.79
CA GLU A 63 14.84 -0.85 -1.44
C GLU A 63 13.87 -0.54 -2.57
N VAL A 64 13.06 0.52 -2.42
CA VAL A 64 12.11 0.97 -3.46
C VAL A 64 12.76 1.15 -4.83
N LYS A 65 14.01 1.64 -4.87
CA LYS A 65 14.75 1.87 -6.13
C LYS A 65 15.05 0.58 -6.91
N LYS A 66 15.02 -0.57 -6.24
CA LYS A 66 15.23 -1.90 -6.83
C LYS A 66 13.91 -2.63 -7.08
N PHE A 67 12.77 -1.98 -6.83
CA PHE A 67 11.46 -2.57 -7.05
C PHE A 67 11.20 -2.73 -8.55
N ASP A 68 11.40 -3.96 -9.04
CA ASP A 68 11.12 -4.37 -10.41
C ASP A 68 10.30 -5.66 -10.39
N TYR A 69 9.06 -5.55 -9.91
CA TYR A 69 8.13 -6.66 -9.78
C TYR A 69 6.86 -6.39 -10.57
N MET A 70 6.35 -7.42 -11.24
CA MET A 70 5.01 -7.41 -11.82
C MET A 70 3.99 -7.69 -10.72
N MET A 71 2.96 -6.86 -10.60
CA MET A 71 1.84 -7.10 -9.68
C MET A 71 0.60 -7.49 -10.48
N GLU A 72 -0.07 -8.54 -10.04
CA GLU A 72 -1.36 -8.95 -10.58
C GLU A 72 -2.44 -8.55 -9.59
N ILE A 73 -3.22 -7.53 -9.92
CA ILE A 73 -4.29 -7.01 -9.07
C ILE A 73 -5.64 -7.36 -9.70
N GLY A 74 -6.61 -7.73 -8.87
CA GLY A 74 -8.00 -7.95 -9.32
C GLY A 74 -8.64 -6.69 -9.93
N ALA A 75 -9.84 -6.83 -10.49
CA ALA A 75 -10.61 -5.67 -10.92
C ALA A 75 -11.08 -4.84 -9.71
N PRO A 76 -11.20 -3.50 -9.84
CA PRO A 76 -11.73 -2.68 -8.77
C PRO A 76 -13.15 -3.13 -8.40
N SER A 77 -13.44 -3.16 -7.11
CA SER A 77 -14.71 -3.62 -6.56
C SER A 77 -15.36 -2.50 -5.75
N THR A 78 -16.70 -2.42 -5.78
CA THR A 78 -17.46 -1.51 -4.91
C THR A 78 -17.39 -1.90 -3.43
N LYS A 79 -16.87 -3.10 -3.14
CA LYS A 79 -16.57 -3.54 -1.78
C LYS A 79 -15.22 -2.97 -1.36
N ILE A 80 -15.25 -1.81 -0.69
CA ILE A 80 -14.08 -1.05 -0.22
C ILE A 80 -13.04 -1.84 0.61
N TYR A 81 -13.41 -3.00 1.16
CA TYR A 81 -12.52 -3.88 1.92
C TYR A 81 -12.13 -5.17 1.21
N HIS A 82 -12.58 -5.36 -0.03
CA HIS A 82 -12.24 -6.54 -0.81
C HIS A 82 -11.16 -6.18 -1.82
N PHE A 83 -9.93 -6.57 -1.48
CA PHE A 83 -8.78 -6.44 -2.35
C PHE A 83 -8.04 -7.78 -2.38
N THR A 84 -7.79 -8.26 -3.59
CA THR A 84 -7.03 -9.47 -3.85
C THR A 84 -6.04 -9.19 -4.98
N GLY A 85 -4.79 -9.55 -4.73
CA GLY A 85 -3.73 -9.50 -5.72
C GLY A 85 -2.61 -10.46 -5.37
N SER A 86 -1.63 -10.58 -6.25
CA SER A 86 -0.41 -11.32 -5.96
C SER A 86 0.79 -10.78 -6.74
N ILE A 87 1.98 -11.02 -6.20
CA ILE A 87 3.26 -10.73 -6.85
C ILE A 87 3.94 -12.07 -7.13
N PRO A 88 3.99 -12.53 -8.40
CA PRO A 88 4.75 -13.72 -8.75
C PRO A 88 6.25 -13.44 -8.62
N LEU A 89 6.95 -14.29 -7.86
CA LEU A 89 8.40 -14.26 -7.70
C LEU A 89 9.07 -15.18 -8.73
N GLN A 90 10.33 -14.88 -9.06
CA GLN A 90 11.13 -15.73 -9.94
C GLN A 90 11.38 -17.14 -9.36
N SER A 91 11.28 -17.31 -8.03
CA SER A 91 11.35 -18.62 -7.37
C SER A 91 10.16 -19.53 -7.68
N GLY A 92 9.09 -19.00 -8.30
CA GLY A 92 7.83 -19.69 -8.52
C GLY A 92 6.82 -19.51 -7.37
N GLU A 93 7.23 -18.90 -6.27
CA GLU A 93 6.34 -18.50 -5.18
C GLU A 93 5.51 -17.27 -5.56
N ARG A 94 4.37 -17.08 -4.88
CA ARG A 94 3.54 -15.88 -5.05
C ARG A 94 3.34 -15.22 -3.70
N VAL A 95 3.66 -13.93 -3.63
CA VAL A 95 3.36 -13.12 -2.45
C VAL A 95 1.91 -12.64 -2.55
N PRO A 96 1.01 -13.01 -1.63
CA PRO A 96 -0.37 -12.56 -1.67
C PRO A 96 -0.47 -11.09 -1.24
N LEU A 97 -1.32 -10.33 -1.93
CA LEU A 97 -1.69 -8.98 -1.55
C LEU A 97 -3.15 -8.97 -1.10
N THR A 98 -3.40 -8.40 0.09
CA THR A 98 -4.73 -8.32 0.69
C THR A 98 -5.08 -6.88 1.04
N LYS A 99 -6.29 -6.67 1.56
CA LYS A 99 -6.73 -5.35 2.08
C LYS A 99 -5.76 -4.76 3.11
N ASP A 100 -4.97 -5.59 3.79
CA ASP A 100 -4.04 -5.15 4.81
C ASP A 100 -2.83 -4.44 4.19
N ASN A 101 -2.55 -4.65 2.90
CA ASN A 101 -1.53 -3.95 2.14
C ASN A 101 -2.06 -2.72 1.40
N LEU A 102 -3.38 -2.49 1.38
CA LEU A 102 -4.02 -1.45 0.57
C LEU A 102 -4.34 -0.18 1.37
N LEU A 103 -3.85 0.96 0.89
CA LEU A 103 -4.27 2.29 1.33
C LEU A 103 -5.31 2.82 0.34
N LEU A 104 -6.45 3.26 0.84
CA LEU A 104 -7.53 3.80 0.01
C LEU A 104 -7.35 5.31 -0.17
N ARG A 105 -7.68 5.80 -1.36
CA ARG A 105 -7.78 7.23 -1.64
C ARG A 105 -8.68 7.95 -0.62
N ASP A 106 -8.35 9.21 -0.34
CA ASP A 106 -9.03 10.11 0.59
C ASP A 106 -8.93 9.73 2.08
N CYS A 107 -8.29 8.60 2.40
CA CYS A 107 -7.83 8.31 3.76
C CYS A 107 -6.61 9.19 4.12
N THR A 108 -6.37 9.37 5.41
CA THR A 108 -5.19 10.10 5.91
C THR A 108 -4.20 9.14 6.55
N LEU A 109 -2.92 9.25 6.20
CA LEU A 109 -1.84 8.47 6.83
C LEU A 109 -1.60 8.96 8.26
N ARG A 110 -1.47 8.05 9.22
CA ARG A 110 -1.27 8.35 10.65
C ARG A 110 -0.22 7.43 11.26
N ASN A 111 0.38 7.89 12.36
CA ASN A 111 1.28 7.12 13.23
C ASN A 111 2.49 6.48 12.52
N THR A 112 2.94 7.08 11.43
CA THR A 112 4.11 6.65 10.65
C THR A 112 4.71 7.88 9.99
N ASP A 113 6.03 8.07 10.07
CA ASP A 113 6.69 9.27 9.53
C ASP A 113 6.51 9.35 8.01
N TYR A 114 6.70 8.22 7.32
CA TYR A 114 6.42 8.09 5.90
C TYR A 114 6.13 6.65 5.48
N ILE A 115 5.48 6.51 4.33
CA ILE A 115 5.40 5.26 3.58
C ILE A 115 5.86 5.47 2.15
N GLU A 116 6.24 4.38 1.51
CA GLU A 116 6.42 4.33 0.06
C GLU A 116 5.43 3.31 -0.48
N GLY A 117 4.56 3.74 -1.40
CA GLY A 117 3.50 2.91 -1.95
C GLY A 117 3.39 3.05 -3.46
N ILE A 118 2.87 2.00 -4.11
CA ILE A 118 2.68 1.97 -5.56
C ILE A 118 1.20 2.09 -5.91
N VAL A 119 0.88 2.94 -6.89
CA VAL A 119 -0.49 3.19 -7.34
C VAL A 119 -1.03 1.97 -8.06
N VAL A 120 -2.18 1.47 -7.61
CA VAL A 120 -2.87 0.31 -8.21
C VAL A 120 -4.21 0.64 -8.87
N TYR A 121 -4.87 1.74 -8.47
CA TYR A 121 -6.08 2.27 -9.11
C TYR A 121 -6.10 3.80 -9.17
#